data_AF-A0A524HF76-F1
#
_entry.id   AF-A0A524HF76-F1
#
_cell.length_a   1.000
_cell.length_b   1.000
_cell.length_c   1.000
_cell.angle_alpha   90.00
_cell.angle_beta   90.00
_cell.angle_gamma   90.00
#
_symmetry.space_group_name_H-M   'P 1'
#
loop_
_entity.id
_entity.type
_entity.pdbx_description
1 polymer ?
#
loop_
_entity_poly.entity_id
_entity_poly.type
_entity_poly.pdbx_seq_one_letter_code
_entity_poly.pdbx_strand_id
1 'polypeptide(L)'
;MTRKNKSNENPVNEPKPADHDITELMHAYELLQESQERYRLFIDAMGEGFAVQDGTNCLSYVNSKFCRMLGYSREELLGKETSRVIDASSLEPTFRTS
;
A
#
# COMPACT_ATOMS: atom_id res chain seq x y z
N MET A 1 -49.86 28.94 -47.27
CA MET A 1 -48.62 28.36 -47.80
C MET A 1 -47.66 28.14 -46.65
N THR A 2 -47.61 26.92 -46.12
CA THR A 2 -46.90 26.58 -44.88
C THR A 2 -45.67 25.75 -45.26
N ARG A 3 -44.45 26.30 -45.14
CA ARG A 3 -43.21 25.56 -45.42
C ARG A 3 -42.48 25.24 -44.10
N LYS A 4 -42.74 24.00 -43.67
CA LYS A 4 -41.91 23.02 -42.95
C LYS A 4 -40.80 23.54 -42.02
N ASN A 5 -41.00 23.28 -40.73
CA ASN A 5 -39.97 23.03 -39.72
C ASN A 5 -38.92 22.05 -40.26
N LYS A 6 -37.65 22.43 -40.19
CA LYS A 6 -36.52 21.49 -40.21
C LYS A 6 -36.31 20.98 -38.79
N SER A 7 -36.88 19.81 -38.52
CA SER A 7 -36.48 18.95 -37.41
C SER A 7 -35.14 18.30 -37.74
N ASN A 8 -34.24 18.27 -36.74
CA ASN A 8 -33.19 17.26 -36.51
C ASN A 8 -32.13 17.07 -37.62
N GLU A 9 -30.85 16.85 -37.37
CA GLU A 9 -30.25 15.97 -36.36
C GLU A 9 -28.92 16.59 -35.91
N ASN A 10 -28.80 16.89 -34.62
CA ASN A 10 -27.49 17.06 -34.00
C ASN A 10 -26.99 15.64 -33.76
N PRO A 11 -25.88 15.16 -34.35
CA PRO A 11 -25.40 13.83 -34.04
C PRO A 11 -25.03 13.84 -32.56
N VAL A 12 -25.84 13.12 -31.76
CA VAL A 12 -25.50 12.77 -30.40
C VAL A 12 -24.14 12.09 -30.51
N ASN A 13 -23.10 12.80 -30.09
CA ASN A 13 -21.77 12.25 -29.99
C ASN A 13 -21.82 11.32 -28.76
N GLU A 14 -22.39 10.13 -28.95
CA GLU A 14 -22.37 9.08 -27.95
C GLU A 14 -20.88 8.84 -27.63
N PRO A 15 -20.44 9.04 -26.38
CA PRO A 15 -19.08 8.68 -26.02
C PRO A 15 -18.97 7.17 -26.23
N LYS A 16 -18.22 6.77 -27.27
CA LYS A 16 -17.86 5.36 -27.46
C LYS A 16 -17.26 4.87 -26.13
N PRO A 17 -17.74 3.75 -25.57
CA PRO A 17 -17.11 3.18 -24.41
C PRO A 17 -15.64 2.96 -24.78
N ALA A 18 -14.74 3.53 -24.00
CA ALA A 18 -13.34 3.22 -24.17
C ALA A 18 -13.22 1.73 -23.85
N ASP A 19 -13.03 0.90 -24.87
CA ASP A 19 -12.46 -0.43 -24.70
C ASP A 19 -11.04 -0.20 -24.17
N HIS A 20 -10.97 0.09 -22.87
CA HIS A 20 -9.72 0.20 -22.14
C HIS A 20 -9.24 -1.22 -22.05
N ASP A 21 -8.28 -1.57 -22.89
CA ASP A 21 -7.51 -2.78 -22.74
C ASP A 21 -6.82 -2.73 -21.37
N ILE A 22 -7.46 -3.34 -20.38
CA ILE A 22 -6.98 -3.39 -18.99
C ILE A 22 -5.98 -4.53 -18.79
N THR A 23 -5.65 -5.29 -19.84
CA THR A 23 -4.78 -6.46 -19.74
C THR A 23 -3.40 -6.10 -19.19
N GLU A 24 -2.80 -5.02 -19.69
CA GLU A 24 -1.50 -4.54 -19.19
C GLU A 24 -1.59 -4.07 -17.74
N LEU A 25 -2.68 -3.39 -17.36
CA LEU A 25 -2.91 -2.91 -16.00
C LEU A 25 -3.11 -4.07 -15.01
N MET A 26 -3.85 -5.10 -15.41
CA MET A 26 -4.05 -6.31 -14.62
C MET A 26 -2.73 -7.05 -14.42
N HIS A 27 -1.94 -7.25 -15.47
CA HIS A 27 -0.65 -7.91 -15.37
C HIS A 27 0.34 -7.11 -14.49
N ALA A 28 0.36 -5.77 -14.61
CA ALA A 28 1.16 -4.92 -13.74
C ALA A 28 0.71 -5.02 -12.26
N TYR A 29 -0.59 -5.11 -12.02
CA TYR A 29 -1.15 -5.29 -10.67
C TYR A 29 -0.77 -6.65 -10.07
N GLU A 30 -0.87 -7.73 -10.85
CA GLU A 30 -0.47 -9.08 -10.43
C GLU A 30 1.01 -9.15 -10.07
N LEU A 31 1.89 -8.61 -10.91
CA LEU A 31 3.33 -8.54 -10.62
C LEU A 31 3.63 -7.73 -9.35
N LEU A 32 2.91 -6.63 -9.14
CA LEU A 32 3.04 -5.84 -7.92
C LEU A 32 2.60 -6.64 -6.69
N GLN A 33 1.47 -7.34 -6.75
CA GLN A 33 0.96 -8.18 -5.68
C GLN A 33 1.93 -9.31 -5.35
N GLU A 34 2.43 -10.02 -6.36
CA GLU A 34 3.40 -11.11 -6.19
C GLU A 34 4.67 -10.60 -5.50
N SER A 35 5.17 -9.44 -5.92
CA SER A 35 6.35 -8.83 -5.30
C SER A 35 6.09 -8.42 -3.84
N GLN A 36 4.91 -7.87 -3.54
CA GLN A 36 4.54 -7.50 -2.17
C GLN A 36 4.41 -8.73 -1.26
N GLU A 37 3.77 -9.79 -1.73
CA GLU A 37 3.62 -11.06 -1.00
C GLU A 37 5.00 -11.67 -0.73
N ARG A 38 5.86 -11.75 -1.76
CA ARG A 38 7.22 -12.26 -1.61
C ARG A 38 8.04 -11.47 -0.60
N TYR A 39 7.93 -10.14 -0.60
CA TYR A 39 8.57 -9.28 0.40
C TYR A 39 8.05 -9.55 1.81
N ARG A 40 6.73 -9.68 1.98
CA ARG A 40 6.10 -10.03 3.26
C ARG A 40 6.61 -11.37 3.78
N LEU A 41 6.62 -12.40 2.94
CA LEU A 41 7.09 -13.74 3.29
C LEU A 41 8.57 -13.73 3.66
N PHE A 42 9.40 -12.99 2.91
CA PHE A 42 10.81 -12.83 3.23
C PHE A 42 11.01 -12.24 4.63
N ILE A 43 10.29 -11.16 4.97
CA ILE A 43 10.37 -10.54 6.30
C ILE A 43 9.85 -11.45 7.40
N ASP A 44 8.73 -12.14 7.19
CA ASP A 44 8.19 -13.05 8.21
C ASP A 44 9.07 -14.31 8.40
N ALA A 45 9.83 -14.69 7.37
CA ALA A 45 10.82 -15.76 7.44
C ALA A 45 12.11 -15.35 8.17
N MET A 46 12.41 -14.05 8.26
CA MET A 46 13.52 -13.58 9.10
C MET A 46 13.23 -13.95 10.56
N GLY A 47 14.24 -14.46 11.25
CA GLY A 47 14.13 -14.86 12.67
C GLY A 47 13.94 -13.68 13.63
N GLU A 48 13.93 -12.45 13.11
CA GLU A 48 14.03 -11.20 13.85
C GLU A 48 12.74 -10.38 13.76
N GLY A 49 12.52 -9.51 14.75
CA GLY A 49 11.47 -8.51 14.71
C GLY A 49 11.80 -7.42 13.71
N PHE A 50 10.86 -7.11 12.82
CA PHE A 50 11.00 -6.03 11.84
C PHE A 50 9.86 -5.04 11.98
N ALA A 51 10.20 -3.75 11.94
CA ALA A 51 9.24 -2.66 11.97
C ALA A 51 9.74 -1.50 11.10
N VAL A 52 8.79 -0.71 10.58
CA VAL A 52 9.06 0.50 9.80
C VAL A 52 8.36 1.67 10.48
N GLN A 53 9.03 2.82 10.50
CA GLN A 53 8.47 4.08 10.95
C GLN A 53 8.08 4.94 9.76
N ASP A 54 7.03 5.72 9.89
CA ASP A 54 6.77 6.83 8.97
C ASP A 54 7.61 8.07 9.30
N GLY A 55 7.43 9.15 8.53
CA GLY A 55 8.13 10.43 8.74
C GLY A 55 7.76 11.15 10.04
N THR A 56 6.83 10.62 10.83
CA THR A 56 6.42 11.14 12.15
C THR A 56 6.85 10.23 13.30
N ASN A 57 7.76 9.28 13.06
CA ASN A 57 8.26 8.28 14.01
C ASN A 57 7.20 7.30 14.52
N CYS A 58 6.04 7.22 13.84
CA CYS A 58 4.99 6.28 14.16
C CYS A 58 5.20 4.97 13.39
N LEU A 59 4.91 3.83 14.03
CA LEU A 59 5.04 2.51 13.42
C LEU A 59 4.04 2.37 12.26
N SER A 60 4.55 2.34 11.03
CA SER A 60 3.77 2.18 9.80
C SER A 60 3.67 0.72 9.36
N TYR A 61 4.62 -0.12 9.81
CA TYR A 61 4.61 -1.56 9.59
C TYR A 61 5.28 -2.28 10.75
N VAL A 62 4.78 -3.47 11.09
CA VAL A 62 5.42 -4.43 12.00
C VAL A 62 5.26 -5.84 11.44
N ASN A 63 6.25 -6.72 11.60
CA ASN A 63 6.10 -8.14 11.26
C ASN A 63 5.53 -8.95 12.43
N SER A 64 5.19 -10.21 12.17
CA SER A 64 4.62 -11.10 13.19
C SER A 64 5.59 -11.38 14.35
N LYS A 65 6.90 -11.44 14.08
CA LYS A 65 7.94 -11.64 15.09
C LYS A 65 8.05 -10.47 16.05
N PHE A 66 8.05 -9.25 15.54
CA PHE A 66 8.09 -8.02 16.34
C PHE A 66 6.92 -7.93 17.31
N CYS A 67 5.71 -8.23 16.83
CA CYS A 67 4.51 -8.31 17.66
C CYS A 67 4.69 -9.31 18.83
N ARG A 68 5.18 -10.53 18.52
CA ARG A 68 5.42 -11.58 19.52
C ARG A 68 6.52 -11.22 20.51
N MET A 69 7.58 -10.55 20.06
CA MET A 69 8.69 -10.13 20.93
C MET A 69 8.23 -9.14 21.99
N LEU A 70 7.33 -8.24 21.63
CA LEU A 70 6.83 -7.19 22.53
C LEU A 70 5.54 -7.58 23.27
N GLY A 71 4.86 -8.65 22.83
CA GLY A 71 3.61 -9.11 23.44
C GLY A 71 2.37 -8.30 23.06
N TYR A 72 2.46 -7.48 22.01
CA TYR A 72 1.34 -6.68 21.50
C TYR A 72 0.80 -7.23 20.19
N SER A 73 -0.48 -6.96 19.92
CA SER A 73 -1.06 -7.18 18.60
C SER A 73 -0.56 -6.14 17.59
N ARG A 74 -0.71 -6.44 16.30
CA ARG A 74 -0.35 -5.52 15.23
C ARG A 74 -1.15 -4.22 15.35
N GLU A 75 -2.43 -4.33 15.67
CA GLU A 75 -3.39 -3.23 15.75
C GLU A 75 -3.06 -2.27 16.88
N GLU A 76 -2.51 -2.79 17.99
CA GLU A 76 -2.06 -1.96 19.11
C GLU A 76 -0.77 -1.19 18.80
N LEU A 77 0.08 -1.74 17.92
CA LEU A 77 1.37 -1.18 17.57
C LEU A 77 1.30 -0.16 16.43
N LEU A 78 0.49 -0.42 15.40
CA LEU A 78 0.41 0.47 14.24
C LEU A 78 -0.06 1.87 14.63
N GLY A 79 0.63 2.88 14.10
CA GLY A 79 0.39 4.29 14.40
C GLY A 79 0.90 4.74 15.77
N LYS A 80 1.50 3.86 16.58
CA LYS A 80 2.15 4.27 17.84
C LYS A 80 3.52 4.86 17.56
N GLU A 81 3.84 5.91 18.29
CA GLU A 81 5.18 6.47 18.35
C GLU A 81 6.16 5.41 18.86
N THR A 82 7.24 5.18 18.11
CA THR A 82 8.16 4.06 18.38
C THR A 82 8.81 4.14 19.76
N SER A 83 9.11 5.35 20.24
CA SER A 83 9.68 5.63 21.56
C SER A 83 8.81 5.15 22.73
N ARG A 84 7.49 4.98 22.51
CA ARG A 84 6.55 4.50 23.54
C ARG A 84 6.48 2.97 23.60
N VAL A 85 6.94 2.32 22.55
CA VAL A 85 6.86 0.87 22.38
C VAL A 85 8.22 0.23 22.66
N ILE A 86 9.30 0.89 22.24
CA ILE A 86 10.67 0.44 22.43
C ILE A 86 11.46 1.58 23.07
N ASP A 87 12.17 1.25 24.15
CA ASP A 87 13.19 2.14 24.69
C ASP A 87 14.40 2.15 23.75
N ALA A 88 14.80 3.34 23.29
CA ALA A 88 15.95 3.52 22.41
C ALA A 88 17.25 2.95 23.00
N SER A 89 17.35 2.84 24.34
CA SER A 89 18.49 2.21 25.03
C SER A 89 18.54 0.69 24.87
N SER A 90 17.44 0.04 24.49
CA SER A 90 17.36 -1.41 24.24
C SER A 90 17.71 -1.79 22.80
N LEU A 91 17.85 -0.80 21.91
CA LEU A 91 18.29 -1.03 20.54
C LEU A 91 19.81 -0.96 20.49
N GLU A 92 20.46 -2.10 20.23
CA GLU A 92 21.86 -2.10 19.81
C GLU A 92 21.96 -1.30 18.51
N PRO A 93 22.78 -0.24 18.42
CA PRO A 93 22.88 0.58 17.22
C PRO A 93 23.42 -0.27 16.07
N THR A 94 22.50 -0.75 15.22
CA THR A 94 22.80 -1.83 14.27
C THR A 94 23.49 -1.32 13.01
N PHE A 95 23.37 -0.01 12.69
CA PHE A 95 24.05 0.58 11.54
C PHE A 95 24.51 2.01 11.84
N ARG A 96 25.83 2.17 12.00
CA ARG A 96 26.51 3.46 11.86
C ARG A 96 26.74 3.69 10.38
N THR A 97 25.91 4.50 9.72
CA THR A 97 26.26 5.02 8.40
C THR A 97 27.52 5.87 8.57
N SER A 98 28.58 5.52 7.83
CA SER A 98 29.88 6.18 7.86
C SER A 98 29.83 7.56 7.22
#